data_AF-A0A7C2A805-F1
#
_entry.id   AF-A0A7C2A805-F1
#
_cell.length_a   1.000
_cell.length_b   1.000
_cell.length_c   1.000
_cell.angle_alpha   90.00
_cell.angle_beta   90.00
_cell.angle_gamma   90.00
#
_symmetry.space_group_name_H-M   'P 1'
#
loop_
_entity.id
_entity.type
_entity.pdbx_description
1 polymer ?
#
loop_
_entity_poly.entity_id
_entity_poly.type
_entity_poly.pdbx_seq_one_letter_code
_entity_poly.pdbx_strand_id
1 'polypeptide(L)'
;MSFKIFPDILKEIESLSDKEREKIHVLFTKLGPSYSLQKEIVEYILDIRGRDGVSVEEIINQKIEKILNNYNIPREKKLNQIRAYLRQVRFPLLFTAEEIFRSKLKSLNLPVGCDIIPPSYWEDGEYKLKLNFKNAIEFSEKLQQLFKISQTKAWQELIGEQWFETLFSSKGIHR
;
A
#
# COMPACT_ATOMS: atom_id res chain seq x y z
N MET A 1 20.70 -9.76 -23.03
CA MET A 1 19.26 -9.96 -23.31
C MET A 1 18.57 -8.62 -23.08
N SER A 2 18.16 -7.92 -24.14
CA SER A 2 17.51 -6.61 -24.01
C SER A 2 16.13 -6.80 -23.40
N PHE A 3 15.86 -6.14 -22.28
CA PHE A 3 14.53 -6.10 -21.72
C PHE A 3 13.63 -5.29 -22.65
N LYS A 4 12.51 -5.84 -23.12
CA LYS A 4 11.55 -5.08 -23.92
C LYS A 4 10.76 -4.18 -22.99
N ILE A 5 11.18 -2.92 -22.84
CA ILE A 5 10.27 -1.87 -22.35
C ILE A 5 9.22 -1.65 -23.44
N PHE A 6 7.96 -1.68 -23.04
CA PHE A 6 6.85 -1.59 -23.98
C PHE A 6 6.66 -0.14 -24.46
N PRO A 7 6.19 0.09 -25.71
CA PRO A 7 6.12 1.42 -26.32
C PRO A 7 5.35 2.47 -25.53
N ASP A 8 4.29 2.08 -24.81
CA ASP A 8 3.48 3.02 -24.03
C ASP A 8 4.24 3.55 -22.81
N ILE A 9 5.02 2.68 -22.15
CA ILE A 9 5.91 3.05 -21.04
C ILE A 9 7.03 3.96 -21.55
N LEU A 10 7.54 3.73 -22.77
CA LEU A 10 8.56 4.58 -23.38
C LEU A 10 8.06 6.03 -23.50
N LYS A 11 6.82 6.23 -23.94
CA LYS A 11 6.20 7.57 -24.00
C LYS A 11 6.08 8.22 -22.62
N GLU A 12 5.71 7.46 -21.60
CA GLU A 12 5.61 7.98 -20.22
C GLU A 12 6.96 8.47 -19.69
N ILE A 13 8.07 7.80 -20.06
CA ILE A 13 9.42 8.17 -19.64
C ILE A 13 10.17 9.05 -20.65
N GLU A 14 9.54 9.48 -21.74
CA GLU A 14 10.15 10.38 -22.73
C GLU A 14 10.51 11.75 -22.13
N SER A 15 9.81 12.18 -21.10
CA SER A 15 10.14 13.43 -20.38
C SER A 15 11.34 13.30 -19.43
N LEU A 16 11.80 12.08 -19.15
CA LEU A 16 12.93 11.83 -18.24
C LEU A 16 14.28 12.00 -18.95
N SER A 17 15.29 12.37 -18.16
CA SER A 17 16.67 12.41 -18.64
C SER A 17 17.21 10.99 -18.93
N ASP A 18 18.24 10.89 -19.77
CA ASP A 18 18.87 9.60 -20.10
C ASP A 18 19.36 8.83 -18.87
N LYS A 19 19.87 9.56 -17.86
CA LYS A 19 20.30 8.96 -16.59
C LYS A 19 19.14 8.35 -15.81
N GLU A 20 18.00 9.03 -15.77
CA GLU A 20 16.80 8.53 -15.09
C GLU A 20 16.21 7.32 -15.82
N ARG A 21 16.16 7.35 -17.16
CA ARG A 21 15.74 6.20 -17.98
C ARG A 21 16.65 4.99 -17.78
N GLU A 22 17.96 5.20 -17.70
CA GLU A 22 18.91 4.12 -17.45
C GLU A 22 18.67 3.46 -16.08
N LYS A 23 18.37 4.25 -15.04
CA LYS A 23 18.04 3.69 -13.71
C LYS A 23 16.79 2.81 -13.75
N ILE A 24 15.74 3.23 -14.47
CA ILE A 24 14.53 2.42 -14.68
C ILE A 24 14.86 1.15 -15.47
N HIS A 25 15.67 1.26 -16.52
CA HIS A 25 16.11 0.11 -17.31
C HIS A 25 16.90 -0.91 -16.48
N VAL A 26 17.83 -0.46 -15.64
CA VAL A 26 18.58 -1.32 -14.71
C VAL A 26 17.64 -2.00 -13.70
N LEU A 27 16.69 -1.26 -13.14
CA LEU A 27 15.68 -1.79 -12.22
C LEU A 27 14.89 -2.93 -12.88
N PHE A 28 14.38 -2.72 -14.09
CA PHE A 28 13.60 -3.72 -14.82
C PHE A 28 14.43 -4.89 -15.30
N THR A 29 15.67 -4.67 -15.72
CA THR A 29 16.57 -5.76 -16.11
C THR A 29 16.89 -6.67 -14.92
N LYS A 30 17.09 -6.13 -13.72
CA LYS A 30 17.37 -6.91 -12.52
C LYS A 30 16.15 -7.68 -11.99
N LEU A 31 14.96 -7.09 -12.09
CA LEU A 31 13.73 -7.64 -11.50
C LEU A 31 12.84 -8.39 -12.48
N GLY A 32 13.04 -8.21 -13.78
CA GLY A 32 12.16 -8.63 -14.88
C GLY A 32 10.65 -8.69 -14.57
N PRO A 33 10.01 -7.58 -14.15
CA PRO A 33 8.58 -7.53 -13.90
C PRO A 33 7.75 -7.81 -15.17
N SER A 34 6.51 -8.28 -14.98
CA SER A 34 5.51 -8.33 -16.06
C SER A 34 5.24 -6.92 -16.60
N TYR A 35 4.65 -6.82 -17.80
CA TYR A 35 4.27 -5.54 -18.38
C TYR A 35 3.41 -4.69 -17.44
N SER A 36 2.35 -5.30 -16.88
CA SER A 36 1.44 -4.63 -15.95
C SER A 36 2.18 -4.01 -14.76
N LEU A 37 3.17 -4.72 -14.22
CA LEU A 37 3.95 -4.28 -13.08
C LEU A 37 5.02 -3.26 -13.46
N GLN A 38 5.58 -3.33 -14.67
CA GLN A 38 6.44 -2.26 -15.20
C GLN A 38 5.67 -0.94 -15.28
N LYS A 39 4.46 -0.97 -15.86
CA LYS A 39 3.59 0.20 -15.98
C LYS A 39 3.27 0.79 -14.61
N GLU A 40 2.81 -0.03 -13.67
CA GLU A 40 2.51 0.42 -12.30
C GLU A 40 3.73 1.04 -11.60
N ILE A 41 4.93 0.44 -11.75
CA ILE A 41 6.16 0.98 -11.16
C ILE A 41 6.50 2.34 -11.77
N VAL A 42 6.42 2.50 -13.09
CA VAL A 42 6.69 3.77 -13.77
C VAL A 42 5.69 4.84 -13.33
N GLU A 43 4.39 4.53 -13.36
CA GLU A 43 3.33 5.43 -12.88
C GLU A 43 3.61 5.90 -11.45
N TYR A 44 3.97 4.98 -10.54
CA TYR A 44 4.25 5.35 -9.16
C TYR A 44 5.48 6.26 -9.04
N ILE A 45 6.56 5.98 -9.79
CA ILE A 45 7.76 6.81 -9.79
C ILE A 45 7.46 8.22 -10.32
N LEU A 46 6.73 8.33 -11.42
CA LEU A 46 6.38 9.61 -12.03
C LEU A 46 5.45 10.44 -11.14
N ASP A 47 4.47 9.81 -10.50
CA ASP A 47 3.58 10.47 -9.55
C ASP A 47 4.34 10.99 -8.32
N ILE A 48 5.24 10.18 -7.76
CA ILE A 48 6.07 10.60 -6.62
C ILE A 48 6.97 11.77 -7.03
N ARG A 49 7.61 11.69 -8.20
CA ARG A 49 8.43 12.78 -8.75
C ARG A 49 7.62 14.07 -8.91
N GLY A 50 6.42 14.00 -9.48
CA GLY A 50 5.55 15.15 -9.67
C GLY A 50 5.05 15.75 -8.34
N ARG A 51 4.70 14.89 -7.38
CA ARG A 51 4.17 15.28 -6.06
C ARG A 51 5.24 15.88 -5.14
N ASP A 52 6.41 15.26 -5.06
CA ASP A 52 7.46 15.60 -4.09
C ASP A 52 8.57 16.47 -4.69
N GLY A 53 8.60 16.67 -6.01
CA GLY A 53 9.64 17.44 -6.70
C GLY A 53 11.02 16.76 -6.68
N VAL A 54 11.08 15.46 -6.42
CA VAL A 54 12.32 14.66 -6.34
C VAL A 54 12.62 13.96 -7.66
N SER A 55 13.88 13.71 -7.95
CA SER A 55 14.32 12.99 -9.15
C SER A 55 14.03 11.47 -9.06
N VAL A 56 13.98 10.81 -10.22
CA VAL A 56 13.85 9.33 -10.25
C VAL A 56 15.04 8.65 -9.56
N GLU A 57 16.23 9.24 -9.66
CA GLU A 57 17.42 8.73 -8.99
C GLU A 57 17.27 8.75 -7.47
N GLU A 58 16.76 9.84 -6.89
CA GLU A 58 16.52 9.93 -5.44
C GLU A 58 15.51 8.87 -4.98
N ILE A 59 14.41 8.67 -5.72
CA ILE A 59 13.40 7.66 -5.39
C ILE A 59 14.02 6.25 -5.37
N ILE A 60 14.85 5.93 -6.37
CA ILE A 60 15.49 4.61 -6.49
C ILE A 60 16.58 4.40 -5.42
N ASN A 61 17.42 5.41 -5.16
CA ASN A 61 18.55 5.28 -4.24
C ASN A 61 18.10 5.22 -2.75
N GLN A 62 16.89 5.64 -2.41
CA GLN A 62 16.38 5.62 -1.02
C GLN A 62 16.25 4.20 -0.43
N LYS A 63 15.20 3.46 -0.84
CA LYS A 63 14.90 2.11 -0.31
C LYS A 63 15.01 1.03 -1.37
N ILE A 64 14.75 1.38 -2.64
CA ILE A 64 14.71 0.41 -3.74
C ILE A 64 16.09 -0.19 -3.96
N GLU A 65 17.15 0.61 -3.95
CA GLU A 65 18.52 0.14 -4.10
C GLU A 65 18.93 -0.86 -3.02
N LYS A 66 18.56 -0.60 -1.75
CA LYS A 66 18.80 -1.53 -0.64
C LYS A 66 18.08 -2.88 -0.84
N ILE A 67 16.84 -2.85 -1.34
CA ILE A 67 16.08 -4.07 -1.64
C ILE A 67 16.70 -4.82 -2.83
N LEU A 68 17.11 -4.10 -3.87
CA LEU A 68 17.75 -4.67 -5.07
C LEU A 68 19.05 -5.40 -4.73
N ASN A 69 19.89 -4.81 -3.88
CA ASN A 69 21.21 -5.33 -3.55
C ASN A 69 21.20 -6.37 -2.42
N ASN A 70 20.04 -6.69 -1.85
CA ASN A 70 19.93 -7.74 -0.83
C ASN A 70 19.91 -9.13 -1.47
N TYR A 71 21.03 -9.86 -1.43
CA TYR A 71 21.16 -11.20 -2.03
C TYR A 71 20.35 -12.29 -1.32
N ASN A 72 19.90 -12.06 -0.08
CA ASN A 72 19.15 -13.04 0.70
C ASN A 72 17.65 -13.05 0.37
N ILE A 73 17.19 -12.13 -0.47
CA ILE A 73 15.77 -12.01 -0.82
C ILE A 73 15.58 -12.51 -2.26
N PRO A 74 14.74 -13.54 -2.49
CA PRO A 74 14.35 -13.97 -3.82
C PRO A 74 13.78 -12.81 -4.65
N ARG A 75 14.01 -12.86 -5.95
CA ARG A 75 13.58 -11.81 -6.90
C ARG A 75 12.10 -11.43 -6.78
N GLU A 76 11.20 -12.41 -6.66
CA GLU A 76 9.76 -12.15 -6.49
C GLU A 76 9.44 -11.39 -5.20
N LYS A 77 10.12 -11.73 -4.09
CA LYS A 77 9.99 -11.01 -2.83
C LYS A 77 10.52 -9.58 -2.94
N LYS A 78 11.59 -9.34 -3.71
CA LYS A 78 12.09 -7.98 -4.00
C LYS A 78 11.05 -7.15 -4.74
N LEU A 79 10.44 -7.72 -5.77
CA LEU A 79 9.38 -7.05 -6.54
C LEU A 79 8.23 -6.63 -5.63
N ASN A 80 7.73 -7.54 -4.78
CA ASN A 80 6.66 -7.23 -3.85
C ASN A 80 7.05 -6.14 -2.83
N GLN A 81 8.29 -6.16 -2.33
CA GLN A 81 8.77 -5.13 -1.40
C GLN A 81 8.91 -3.75 -2.07
N ILE A 82 9.42 -3.70 -3.30
CA ILE A 82 9.56 -2.45 -4.06
C ILE A 82 8.18 -1.89 -4.40
N ARG A 83 7.26 -2.74 -4.86
CA ARG A 83 5.87 -2.35 -5.15
C ARG A 83 5.19 -1.79 -3.90
N ALA A 84 5.29 -2.48 -2.76
CA ALA A 84 4.73 -2.01 -1.50
C ALA A 84 5.33 -0.68 -1.04
N TYR A 85 6.66 -0.53 -1.18
CA TYR A 85 7.34 0.73 -0.87
C TYR A 85 6.86 1.88 -1.75
N LEU A 86 6.83 1.70 -3.07
CA LEU A 86 6.39 2.74 -3.99
C LEU A 86 4.92 3.13 -3.74
N ARG A 87 4.03 2.16 -3.45
CA ARG A 87 2.64 2.44 -3.06
C ARG A 87 2.58 3.30 -1.79
N GLN A 88 3.38 2.96 -0.76
CA GLN A 88 3.46 3.71 0.48
C GLN A 88 3.93 5.16 0.25
N VAL A 89 4.95 5.36 -0.58
CA VAL A 89 5.47 6.71 -0.87
C VAL A 89 4.50 7.50 -1.76
N ARG A 90 3.81 6.86 -2.70
CA ARG A 90 2.81 7.50 -3.56
C ARG A 90 1.61 8.00 -2.74
N PHE A 91 1.13 7.19 -1.79
CA PHE A 91 -0.05 7.49 -0.98
C PHE A 91 0.28 7.62 0.51
N PRO A 92 1.06 8.63 0.94
CA PRO A 92 1.56 8.73 2.30
C PRO A 92 0.43 8.91 3.33
N LEU A 93 -0.64 9.64 2.96
CA LEU A 93 -1.80 9.84 3.83
C LEU A 93 -2.66 8.59 3.96
N LEU A 94 -2.88 7.88 2.86
CA LEU A 94 -3.56 6.59 2.89
C LEU A 94 -2.78 5.59 3.75
N PHE A 95 -1.46 5.52 3.58
CA PHE A 95 -0.61 4.65 4.40
C PHE A 95 -0.70 5.03 5.88
N THR A 96 -0.70 6.33 6.20
CA THR A 96 -0.90 6.84 7.56
C THR A 96 -2.27 6.42 8.10
N ALA A 97 -3.33 6.50 7.29
CA ALA A 97 -4.67 6.04 7.65
C ALA A 97 -4.71 4.53 7.91
N GLU A 98 -4.08 3.71 7.05
CA GLU A 98 -3.93 2.26 7.22
C GLU A 98 -3.23 1.92 8.55
N GLU A 99 -2.16 2.63 8.90
CA GLU A 99 -1.43 2.45 10.16
C GLU A 99 -2.25 2.85 11.40
N ILE A 100 -2.93 4.00 11.35
CA ILE A 100 -3.83 4.47 12.42
C ILE A 100 -4.97 3.46 12.63
N PHE A 101 -5.60 3.02 11.54
CA PHE A 101 -6.67 2.03 11.58
C PHE A 101 -6.18 0.73 12.22
N ARG A 102 -5.05 0.19 11.76
CA ARG A 102 -4.47 -1.05 12.31
C ARG A 102 -4.11 -0.92 13.79
N SER A 103 -3.56 0.22 14.20
CA SER A 103 -3.21 0.48 15.60
C SER A 103 -4.46 0.51 16.49
N LYS A 104 -5.49 1.26 16.09
CA LYS A 104 -6.77 1.31 16.80
C LYS A 104 -7.46 -0.07 16.82
N LEU A 105 -7.47 -0.78 15.70
CA LEU A 105 -8.06 -2.13 15.62
C LEU A 105 -7.36 -3.11 16.57
N LYS A 106 -6.04 -3.04 16.66
CA LYS A 106 -5.25 -3.87 17.60
C LYS A 106 -5.63 -3.59 19.06
N SER A 107 -5.93 -2.34 19.41
CA SER A 107 -6.33 -1.97 20.77
C SER A 107 -7.71 -2.51 21.17
N LEU A 108 -8.56 -2.89 20.20
CA LEU A 108 -9.88 -3.47 20.45
C LEU A 108 -9.82 -4.96 20.85
N ASN A 109 -8.63 -5.59 20.79
CA ASN A 109 -8.41 -6.99 21.18
C ASN A 109 -9.44 -7.94 20.56
N LEU A 110 -9.57 -7.91 19.22
CA LEU A 110 -10.48 -8.80 18.51
C LEU A 110 -10.21 -10.28 18.84
N PRO A 111 -11.24 -11.15 18.80
CA PRO A 111 -11.06 -12.58 19.00
C PRO A 111 -10.05 -13.16 18.01
N VAL A 112 -9.27 -14.16 18.43
CA VAL A 112 -8.26 -14.78 17.57
C VAL A 112 -8.87 -15.30 16.27
N GLY A 113 -8.26 -14.96 15.13
CA GLY A 113 -8.77 -15.33 13.79
C GLY A 113 -9.92 -14.44 13.30
N CYS A 114 -10.19 -13.33 13.98
CA CYS A 114 -11.02 -12.24 13.50
C CYS A 114 -10.15 -11.11 12.92
N ASP A 115 -10.58 -10.55 11.80
CA ASP A 115 -9.98 -9.38 11.18
C ASP A 115 -11.06 -8.48 10.60
N ILE A 116 -10.84 -7.16 10.64
CA ILE A 116 -11.70 -6.16 10.03
C ILE A 116 -10.91 -5.47 8.95
N ILE A 117 -11.40 -5.57 7.72
CA ILE A 117 -10.77 -5.03 6.54
C ILE A 117 -11.51 -3.74 6.18
N PRO A 118 -10.83 -2.58 6.14
CA PRO A 118 -11.46 -1.33 5.76
C PRO A 118 -11.81 -1.30 4.26
N PRO A 119 -12.68 -0.37 3.82
CA PRO A 119 -12.97 -0.19 2.40
C PRO A 119 -11.69 0.15 1.63
N SER A 120 -11.62 -0.25 0.36
CA SER A 120 -10.47 0.06 -0.48
C SER A 120 -10.36 1.57 -0.60
N TYR A 121 -9.18 2.12 -0.31
CA TYR A 121 -8.96 3.58 -0.29
C TYR A 121 -9.96 4.35 0.58
N TRP A 122 -10.74 3.69 1.45
CA TRP A 122 -11.90 4.27 2.15
C TRP A 122 -12.93 4.93 1.20
N GLU A 123 -13.13 4.43 -0.02
CA GLU A 123 -14.13 4.97 -0.97
C GLU A 123 -15.41 4.13 -1.03
N ASP A 124 -15.28 2.82 -0.88
CA ASP A 124 -16.38 1.87 -1.11
C ASP A 124 -17.40 1.79 0.05
N GLY A 125 -17.22 2.56 1.14
CA GLY A 125 -18.12 2.62 2.30
C GLY A 125 -18.29 1.34 3.14
N GLU A 126 -17.84 0.18 2.64
CA GLU A 126 -18.05 -1.11 3.28
C GLU A 126 -16.81 -1.66 3.99
N TYR A 127 -16.97 -1.99 5.27
CA TYR A 127 -15.99 -2.78 6.03
C TYR A 127 -16.30 -4.27 5.91
N LYS A 128 -15.27 -5.10 5.76
CA LYS A 128 -15.42 -6.56 5.68
C LYS A 128 -14.95 -7.21 6.97
N LEU A 129 -15.74 -8.15 7.49
CA LEU A 129 -15.36 -9.03 8.61
C LEU A 129 -14.85 -10.35 8.05
N LYS A 130 -13.64 -10.75 8.46
CA LYS A 130 -13.13 -12.11 8.26
C LYS A 130 -13.10 -12.84 9.59
N LEU A 131 -13.73 -14.01 9.65
CA LEU A 131 -13.84 -14.80 10.88
C LEU A 131 -13.49 -16.28 10.61
N ASN A 132 -12.42 -16.76 11.25
CA ASN A 132 -12.06 -18.17 11.25
C ASN A 132 -12.61 -18.85 12.51
N PHE A 133 -13.20 -20.03 12.40
CA PHE A 133 -13.71 -20.84 13.52
C PHE A 133 -13.67 -22.33 13.16
N LYS A 134 -13.64 -23.21 14.16
CA LYS A 134 -13.54 -24.67 13.99
C LYS A 134 -14.86 -25.40 14.19
N ASN A 135 -15.80 -24.82 14.93
CA ASN A 135 -17.10 -25.42 15.22
C ASN A 135 -18.16 -24.35 15.55
N ALA A 136 -19.42 -24.78 15.67
CA ALA A 136 -20.56 -23.89 15.90
C ALA A 136 -20.53 -23.15 17.26
N ILE A 137 -19.93 -23.77 18.28
CA ILE A 137 -19.78 -23.16 19.61
C ILE A 137 -18.80 -21.98 19.50
N GLU A 138 -17.61 -22.20 18.93
CA GLU A 138 -16.60 -21.16 18.72
C GLU A 138 -17.13 -20.01 17.85
N PHE A 139 -17.91 -20.31 16.80
CA PHE A 139 -18.55 -19.28 15.99
C PHE A 139 -19.46 -18.37 16.83
N SER A 140 -20.34 -18.98 17.64
CA SER A 140 -21.30 -18.26 18.48
C SER A 140 -20.60 -17.42 19.55
N GLU A 141 -19.58 -17.97 20.21
CA GLU A 141 -18.77 -17.25 21.20
C GLU A 141 -18.06 -16.04 20.59
N LYS A 142 -17.47 -16.19 19.40
CA LYS A 142 -16.80 -15.08 18.71
C LYS A 142 -17.78 -14.00 18.27
N LEU A 143 -18.97 -14.37 17.76
CA LEU A 143 -19.99 -13.39 17.43
C LEU A 143 -20.47 -12.61 18.67
N GLN A 144 -20.63 -13.27 19.82
CA GLN A 144 -20.99 -12.58 21.05
C GLN A 144 -19.90 -11.62 21.52
N GLN A 145 -18.62 -12.00 21.42
CA GLN A 145 -17.50 -11.12 21.73
C GLN A 145 -17.47 -9.91 20.78
N LEU A 146 -17.64 -10.14 19.47
CA LEU A 146 -17.70 -9.07 18.48
C LEU A 146 -18.87 -8.13 18.71
N PHE A 147 -20.04 -8.67 19.10
CA PHE A 147 -21.19 -7.86 19.47
C PHE A 147 -20.88 -6.97 20.68
N LYS A 148 -20.22 -7.48 21.71
CA LYS A 148 -19.78 -6.66 22.85
C LYS A 148 -18.82 -5.55 22.42
N ILE A 149 -17.85 -5.86 21.55
CA ILE A 149 -16.88 -4.89 21.02
C ILE A 149 -17.61 -3.81 20.21
N SER A 150 -18.61 -4.17 19.41
CA SER A 150 -19.34 -3.21 18.57
C SER A 150 -20.12 -2.17 19.37
N GLN A 151 -20.44 -2.45 20.64
CA GLN A 151 -21.08 -1.50 21.55
C GLN A 151 -20.08 -0.54 22.22
N THR A 152 -18.77 -0.72 22.04
CA THR A 152 -17.77 0.15 22.66
C THR A 152 -17.64 1.47 21.91
N LYS A 153 -17.37 2.55 22.63
CA LYS A 153 -17.07 3.86 22.03
C LYS A 153 -15.87 3.79 21.07
N ALA A 154 -14.83 3.05 21.43
CA ALA A 154 -13.64 2.88 20.59
C ALA A 154 -13.96 2.21 19.23
N TRP A 155 -14.90 1.26 19.18
CA TRP A 155 -15.38 0.69 17.92
C TRP A 155 -16.12 1.73 17.07
N GLN A 156 -17.07 2.45 17.69
CA GLN A 156 -17.86 3.47 16.99
C GLN A 156 -16.96 4.59 16.42
N GLU A 157 -15.95 5.01 17.18
CA GLU A 157 -14.95 5.97 16.72
C GLU A 157 -14.02 5.43 15.63
N LEU A 158 -13.79 4.11 15.56
CA LEU A 158 -12.94 3.51 14.54
C LEU A 158 -13.68 3.34 13.20
N ILE A 159 -14.94 2.91 13.26
CA ILE A 159 -15.76 2.65 12.07
C ILE A 159 -16.41 3.93 11.55
N GLY A 160 -16.62 4.93 12.42
CA GLY A 160 -17.06 6.26 12.00
C GLY A 160 -16.02 6.96 11.13
N GLU A 161 -16.43 7.44 9.95
CA GLU A 161 -15.56 8.09 8.96
C GLU A 161 -14.88 9.38 9.48
N GLN A 162 -15.33 9.90 10.61
CA GLN A 162 -14.93 11.20 11.16
C GLN A 162 -13.42 11.35 11.39
N TRP A 163 -12.73 10.31 11.88
CA TRP A 163 -11.27 10.39 12.09
C TRP A 163 -10.49 10.32 10.77
N PHE A 164 -11.04 9.61 9.78
CA PHE A 164 -10.46 9.50 8.45
C PHE A 164 -10.60 10.85 7.72
N GLU A 165 -11.80 11.42 7.68
CA GLU A 165 -12.04 12.73 7.05
C GLU A 165 -11.23 13.85 7.71
N THR A 166 -11.08 13.82 9.03
CA THR A 166 -10.24 14.79 9.76
C THR A 166 -8.77 14.68 9.33
N LEU A 167 -8.26 13.47 9.12
CA LEU A 167 -6.88 13.25 8.69
C LEU A 167 -6.61 13.88 7.31
N PHE A 168 -7.51 13.69 6.35
CA PHE A 168 -7.35 14.24 4.99
C PHE A 168 -7.59 15.76 4.96
N SER A 169 -8.63 16.23 5.67
CA SER A 169 -8.92 17.66 5.80
C SER A 169 -7.77 18.43 6.44
N SER A 170 -7.07 17.85 7.43
CA SER A 170 -5.89 18.48 8.08
C SER A 170 -4.72 18.76 7.13
N LYS A 171 -4.75 18.15 5.93
CA LYS A 171 -3.73 18.29 4.89
C LYS A 171 -4.22 19.07 3.67
N GLY A 172 -5.39 19.73 3.78
CA GLY A 172 -6.00 20.48 2.69
C GLY A 172 -6.53 19.60 1.56
N ILE A 173 -6.70 18.30 1.81
CA ILE A 173 -7.34 17.37 0.88
C ILE A 173 -8.77 17.22 1.36
N HIS A 174 -9.69 17.89 0.67
CA HIS A 174 -11.11 17.72 0.88
C HIS A 174 -11.60 16.60 -0.04
N ARG A 175 -12.25 15.60 0.54
CA ARG A 175 -13.07 14.64 -0.20
C ARG A 175 -14.45 15.23 -0.44
#